data_AF-A0A1C6FN08-F1
#
_entry.id   AF-A0A1C6FN08-F1
#
_cell.length_a   1.000
_cell.length_b   1.000
_cell.length_c   1.000
_cell.angle_alpha   90.00
_cell.angle_beta   90.00
_cell.angle_gamma   90.00
#
_symmetry.space_group_name_H-M   'P 1'
#
loop_
_entity.id
_entity.type
_entity.pdbx_description
1 polymer ?
#
loop_
_entity_poly.entity_id
_entity_poly.type
_entity_poly.pdbx_seq_one_letter_code
_entity_poly.pdbx_strand_id
1 'polypeptide(L)'
;MLRSKQSKRTEVTADKVIAELAAIAFADRTELAKVDKNGSVKFTPTDSLPDDVKKIISGIKEGKFGTEVSSYDKVKALELLGKHLGLWEKAASESNAASEVPTLYKALEADDE
;
A
#
# COMPACT_ATOMS: atom_id res chain seq x y z
N MET A 1 -18.61 19.27 -8.05
CA MET A 1 -18.86 19.10 -9.51
C MET A 1 -17.62 18.73 -10.33
N LEU A 2 -16.42 19.27 -10.06
CA LEU A 2 -15.21 18.98 -10.85
C LEU A 2 -14.74 17.51 -10.77
N ARG A 3 -14.76 16.89 -9.57
CA ARG A 3 -14.42 15.46 -9.38
C ARG A 3 -15.28 14.51 -10.20
N SER A 4 -16.60 14.75 -10.24
CA SER A 4 -17.55 13.92 -11.02
C SER A 4 -17.31 14.07 -12.53
N LYS A 5 -16.97 15.26 -13.02
CA LYS A 5 -16.67 15.49 -14.44
C LYS A 5 -15.32 14.89 -14.87
N GLN A 6 -14.30 14.89 -14.00
CA GLN A 6 -13.00 14.26 -14.28
C GLN A 6 -13.05 12.74 -14.20
N SER A 7 -13.74 12.19 -13.19
CA SER A 7 -13.95 10.74 -13.04
C SER A 7 -14.66 10.13 -14.26
N LYS A 8 -15.63 10.86 -14.84
CA LYS A 8 -16.32 10.46 -16.08
C LYS A 8 -15.43 10.46 -17.34
N ARG A 9 -14.28 11.15 -17.34
CA ARG A 9 -13.39 11.24 -18.51
C ARG A 9 -12.18 10.32 -18.42
N THR A 10 -11.77 9.91 -17.22
CA THR A 10 -10.60 9.05 -16.98
C THR A 10 -10.96 7.66 -16.49
N GLU A 11 -12.24 7.37 -16.25
CA GLU A 11 -12.71 6.14 -15.59
C GLU A 11 -12.07 5.87 -14.22
N VAL A 12 -11.40 6.86 -13.62
CA VAL A 12 -10.80 6.75 -12.29
C VAL A 12 -11.90 7.03 -11.26
N THR A 13 -12.31 5.99 -10.55
CA THR A 13 -13.27 6.06 -9.44
C THR A 13 -12.53 6.00 -8.10
N ALA A 14 -13.20 6.42 -7.01
CA ALA A 14 -12.64 6.30 -5.66
C ALA A 14 -12.28 4.85 -5.35
N ASP A 15 -13.16 3.90 -5.70
CA ASP A 15 -12.95 2.47 -5.50
C ASP A 15 -11.69 1.96 -6.20
N LYS A 16 -11.41 2.42 -7.42
CA LYS A 16 -10.17 2.06 -8.14
C LYS A 16 -8.93 2.59 -7.41
N VAL A 17 -8.98 3.82 -6.89
CA VAL A 17 -7.87 4.39 -6.11
C VAL A 17 -7.64 3.59 -4.82
N ILE A 18 -8.71 3.24 -4.11
CA ILE A 18 -8.65 2.43 -2.88
C ILE A 18 -8.08 1.05 -3.19
N ALA A 19 -8.53 0.40 -4.27
CA ALA A 19 -8.04 -0.90 -4.71
C ALA A 19 -6.54 -0.89 -5.03
N GLU A 20 -6.04 0.15 -5.69
CA GLU A 20 -4.60 0.28 -5.98
C GLU A 20 -3.77 0.56 -4.72
N LEU A 21 -4.26 1.43 -3.82
CA LEU A 21 -3.61 1.64 -2.53
C LEU A 21 -3.58 0.37 -1.68
N ALA A 22 -4.67 -0.40 -1.68
CA ALA A 22 -4.76 -1.68 -1.00
C ALA A 22 -3.77 -2.70 -1.58
N ALA A 23 -3.63 -2.77 -2.90
CA ALA A 23 -2.64 -3.63 -3.54
C ALA A 23 -1.21 -3.29 -3.07
N ILE A 24 -0.84 -2.00 -3.04
CA ILE A 24 0.48 -1.56 -2.53
C ILE A 24 0.65 -1.86 -1.04
N ALA A 25 -0.40 -1.65 -0.24
CA ALA A 25 -0.37 -1.83 1.20
C ALA A 25 -0.24 -3.31 1.61
N PHE A 26 -0.95 -4.21 0.91
CA PHE A 26 -1.14 -5.59 1.37
C PHE A 26 -0.39 -6.64 0.56
N ALA A 27 0.19 -6.33 -0.60
CA ALA A 27 0.96 -7.30 -1.36
C ALA A 27 2.18 -7.85 -0.59
N ASP A 28 2.45 -9.14 -0.79
CA ASP A 28 3.63 -9.81 -0.27
C ASP A 28 4.85 -9.54 -1.17
N ARG A 29 5.78 -8.73 -0.65
CA ARG A 29 7.01 -8.37 -1.37
C ARG A 29 8.00 -9.53 -1.48
N THR A 30 7.85 -10.60 -0.69
CA THR A 30 8.72 -11.79 -0.79
C THR A 30 8.47 -12.59 -2.07
N GLU A 31 7.36 -12.33 -2.76
CA GLU A 31 7.11 -12.90 -4.08
C GLU A 31 7.99 -12.27 -5.17
N LEU A 32 8.53 -11.06 -4.97
CA LEU A 32 9.45 -10.43 -5.92
C LEU A 32 10.82 -11.11 -5.94
N ALA A 33 11.33 -11.45 -4.76
CA ALA A 33 12.65 -12.05 -4.61
C ALA A 33 12.72 -12.91 -3.33
N LYS A 34 13.42 -14.04 -3.44
CA LYS A 34 13.62 -15.00 -2.36
C LYS A 34 15.11 -15.14 -2.08
N VAL A 35 15.46 -15.22 -0.79
CA VAL A 35 16.82 -15.54 -0.35
C VAL A 35 16.88 -17.05 -0.17
N ASP A 36 17.79 -17.71 -0.88
CA ASP A 36 17.98 -19.14 -0.71
C ASP A 36 18.80 -19.48 0.55
N LYS A 37 18.93 -20.78 0.85
CA LYS A 37 19.66 -21.27 2.03
C LYS A 37 21.14 -20.86 2.05
N ASN A 38 21.69 -20.45 0.92
CA ASN A 38 23.08 -20.02 0.77
C ASN A 38 23.21 -18.49 0.86
N GLY A 39 22.13 -17.76 1.13
CA GLY A 39 22.12 -16.31 1.18
C GLY A 39 22.08 -15.63 -0.19
N SER A 40 21.86 -16.38 -1.28
CA SER A 40 21.76 -15.81 -2.63
C SER A 40 20.33 -15.33 -2.91
N VAL A 41 20.22 -14.13 -3.49
CA VAL A 41 18.94 -13.54 -3.89
C VAL A 41 18.54 -14.06 -5.27
N LYS A 42 17.31 -14.57 -5.39
CA LYS A 42 16.72 -14.99 -6.67
C LYS A 42 15.43 -14.22 -6.90
N PHE A 43 15.36 -13.54 -8.04
CA PHE A 43 14.14 -12.87 -8.48
C PHE A 43 13.16 -13.87 -9.07
N THR A 44 11.88 -13.64 -8.82
CA THR A 44 10.79 -14.34 -9.48
C THR A 44 10.58 -13.72 -10.87
N PRO A 45 10.45 -14.52 -11.94
CA PRO A 45 10.14 -14.02 -13.27
C PRO A 45 8.88 -13.14 -13.27
N THR A 46 8.91 -11.98 -13.92
CA THR A 46 7.83 -10.99 -13.87
C THR A 46 6.50 -11.52 -14.43
N ASP A 47 6.55 -12.42 -15.41
CA ASP A 47 5.40 -13.11 -15.98
C ASP A 47 4.73 -14.08 -14.99
N SER A 48 5.51 -14.66 -14.09
CA SER A 48 5.04 -15.57 -13.04
C SER A 48 4.56 -14.88 -11.75
N LEU A 49 4.72 -13.55 -11.65
CA LEU A 49 4.26 -12.80 -10.48
C LEU A 49 2.73 -12.75 -10.42
N PRO A 50 2.14 -12.82 -9.21
CA PRO A 50 0.75 -12.47 -8.97
C PRO A 50 0.43 -11.04 -9.42
N ASP A 51 -0.80 -10.79 -9.88
CA ASP A 51 -1.17 -9.50 -10.46
C ASP A 51 -1.19 -8.35 -9.45
N ASP A 52 -1.48 -8.63 -8.18
CA ASP A 52 -1.35 -7.68 -7.07
C ASP A 52 0.12 -7.30 -6.79
N VAL A 53 1.03 -8.26 -6.86
CA VAL A 53 2.47 -8.04 -6.70
C VAL A 53 3.03 -7.26 -7.90
N LYS A 54 2.54 -7.48 -9.12
CA LYS A 54 2.96 -6.68 -10.29
C LYS A 54 2.68 -5.20 -10.09
N LYS A 55 1.54 -4.85 -9.49
CA LYS A 55 1.12 -3.45 -9.27
C LYS A 55 2.04 -2.68 -8.33
N ILE A 56 2.80 -3.36 -7.47
CA ILE A 56 3.66 -2.69 -6.50
C ILE A 56 5.04 -2.33 -7.06
N ILE A 57 5.41 -2.85 -8.24
CA ILE A 57 6.72 -2.58 -8.86
C ILE A 57 6.73 -1.14 -9.37
N SER A 58 7.61 -0.32 -8.79
CA SER A 58 7.80 1.07 -9.19
C SER A 58 8.90 1.24 -10.24
N GLY A 59 9.81 0.27 -10.34
CA GLY A 59 10.87 0.26 -11.34
C GLY A 59 11.71 -1.02 -11.32
N ILE A 60 12.26 -1.35 -12.49
CA ILE A 60 13.25 -2.42 -12.64
C ILE A 60 14.45 -1.82 -13.37
N LYS A 61 15.64 -1.97 -12.80
CA LYS A 61 16.88 -1.40 -13.33
C LYS A 61 17.97 -2.45 -13.40
N GLU A 62 18.60 -2.56 -14.56
CA GLU A 62 19.83 -3.33 -14.70
C GLU A 62 21.04 -2.39 -14.50
N GLY A 63 21.92 -2.76 -13.57
CA GLY A 63 23.12 -2.00 -13.24
C GLY A 63 24.38 -2.87 -13.30
N LYS A 64 25.52 -2.25 -13.04
CA LYS A 64 26.84 -2.92 -13.07
C LYS A 64 26.94 -4.13 -12.12
N PHE A 65 26.13 -4.16 -11.06
CA PHE A 65 26.14 -5.18 -10.02
C PHE A 65 24.90 -6.08 -10.03
N GLY A 66 24.11 -6.05 -11.11
CA GLY A 66 22.89 -6.85 -11.26
C GLY A 66 21.62 -6.02 -11.33
N THR A 67 20.49 -6.68 -11.11
CA THR A 67 19.16 -6.11 -11.24
C THR A 67 18.63 -5.61 -9.91
N GLU A 68 18.11 -4.38 -9.91
CA GLU A 68 17.36 -3.78 -8.80
C GLU A 68 15.88 -3.74 -9.16
N VAL A 69 15.04 -4.20 -8.23
CA VAL A 69 13.57 -4.09 -8.32
C VAL A 69 13.09 -3.22 -7.18
N SER A 70 12.51 -2.07 -7.50
CA SER A 70 11.98 -1.11 -6.53
C SER A 70 10.46 -1.29 -6.39
N SER A 71 9.94 -1.09 -5.18
CA SER A 71 8.49 -1.09 -4.92
C SER A 71 7.98 0.31 -4.55
N TYR A 72 6.67 0.53 -4.64
CA TYR A 72 6.02 1.70 -4.03
C TYR A 72 6.07 1.65 -2.48
N ASP A 73 5.78 2.79 -1.86
CA ASP A 73 5.80 2.96 -0.41
C ASP A 73 4.54 2.37 0.24
N LYS A 74 4.71 1.20 0.88
CA LYS A 74 3.67 0.52 1.67
C LYS A 74 3.15 1.34 2.84
N VAL A 75 4.03 2.05 3.55
CA VAL A 75 3.64 2.85 4.72
C VAL A 75 2.76 4.01 4.28
N LYS A 76 3.13 4.67 3.18
CA LYS A 76 2.32 5.75 2.63
C LYS A 76 0.96 5.26 2.13
N ALA A 77 0.91 4.09 1.51
CA ALA A 77 -0.34 3.49 1.07
C ALA A 77 -1.29 3.21 2.26
N LEU A 78 -0.76 2.63 3.34
CA LEU A 78 -1.52 2.40 4.58
C LEU A 78 -2.03 3.72 5.18
N GLU A 79 -1.17 4.73 5.29
CA GLU A 79 -1.54 6.06 5.82
C GLU A 79 -2.67 6.74 5.00
N LEU A 80 -2.71 6.52 3.69
CA LEU A 80 -3.79 7.05 2.86
C LEU A 80 -5.09 6.25 3.03
N LEU A 81 -4.99 4.92 3.17
CA LEU A 81 -6.14 4.03 3.36
C LEU A 81 -6.87 4.30 4.67
N GLY A 82 -6.19 4.26 5.81
CA GLY A 82 -6.88 4.58 7.06
C GLY A 82 -7.30 6.05 7.18
N LYS A 83 -6.74 7.01 6.41
CA LYS A 83 -7.26 8.38 6.35
C LYS A 83 -8.61 8.38 5.65
N HIS A 84 -8.74 7.54 4.62
CA HIS A 84 -10.00 7.30 3.94
C HIS A 84 -11.01 6.59 4.85
N LEU A 85 -10.56 5.70 5.75
CA LEU A 85 -11.40 5.02 6.74
C LEU A 85 -11.66 5.82 8.03
N GLY A 86 -11.04 6.99 8.19
CA GLY A 86 -11.17 7.79 9.42
C GLY A 86 -10.36 7.29 10.63
N LEU A 87 -9.42 6.36 10.45
CA LEU A 87 -8.59 5.79 11.53
C LEU A 87 -7.65 6.83 12.20
N TRP A 88 -7.34 7.91 11.50
CA TRP A 88 -6.43 8.97 11.95
C TRP A 88 -7.10 10.33 12.12
N GLU A 89 -8.41 10.36 12.45
CA GLU A 89 -9.06 11.65 12.71
C GLU A 89 -8.37 12.42 13.83
N LYS A 90 -8.05 13.69 13.53
CA LYS A 90 -7.58 14.66 14.51
C LYS A 90 -8.82 15.18 15.23
N ALA A 91 -8.98 14.83 16.50
CA ALA A 91 -10.08 15.31 17.34
C ALA A 91 -10.18 16.84 17.25
N ALA A 92 -11.21 17.33 16.58
CA ALA A 92 -11.52 18.75 16.47
C ALA A 92 -12.59 19.12 17.51
N SER A 93 -12.25 19.02 18.80
CA SER A 93 -12.75 19.91 19.86
C SER A 93 -12.16 19.51 21.22
N GLU A 94 -11.54 20.49 21.85
CA GLU A 94 -11.34 20.64 23.31
C GLU A 94 -10.43 19.63 24.03
N SER A 95 -9.24 20.15 24.38
CA SER A 95 -8.40 19.78 25.53
C SER A 95 -8.45 18.31 25.96
N ASN A 96 -7.67 17.45 25.31
CA ASN A 96 -6.90 16.45 26.03
C ASN A 96 -5.76 15.93 25.16
N ALA A 97 -4.53 16.14 25.64
CA ALA A 97 -3.33 15.55 25.10
C ALA A 97 -3.31 14.05 25.46
N ALA A 98 -3.99 13.21 24.70
CA ALA A 98 -3.95 11.77 24.85
C ALA A 98 -3.98 11.07 23.48
N SER A 99 -2.79 11.03 22.89
CA SER A 99 -2.21 10.05 21.95
C SER A 99 -3.03 9.53 20.75
N GLU A 100 -2.32 9.34 19.62
CA GLU A 100 -2.82 8.72 18.38
C GLU A 100 -2.88 7.18 18.48
N VAL A 101 -2.28 6.60 19.52
CA VAL A 101 -2.17 5.14 19.77
C VAL A 101 -3.49 4.48 20.24
N PRO A 102 -4.30 5.10 21.13
CA PRO A 102 -5.56 4.51 21.61
C PRO A 102 -6.62 4.30 20.52
N THR A 103 -6.60 5.09 19.44
CA THR A 103 -7.57 4.98 18.35
C THR A 103 -7.30 3.75 17.48
N LEU A 104 -6.03 3.40 17.29
CA LEU A 104 -5.63 2.20 16.53
C LEU A 104 -6.04 0.91 17.24
N TYR A 105 -5.85 0.83 18.56
CA TYR A 105 -6.26 -0.34 19.34
C TYR A 105 -7.77 -0.60 19.26
N LYS A 106 -8.58 0.46 19.35
CA LYS A 106 -10.04 0.32 19.25
C LYS A 106 -10.53 -0.14 17.87
N ALA A 107 -9.84 0.24 16.80
CA ALA A 107 -10.19 -0.22 15.45
C ALA A 107 -9.89 -1.71 15.28
N LEU A 108 -8.79 -2.21 15.86
CA LEU A 108 -8.45 -3.64 15.83
C LEU A 108 -9.49 -4.49 16.58
N GLU A 109 -10.04 -3.99 17.69
CA GLU A 109 -11.07 -4.70 18.47
C GLU A 109 -12.45 -4.77 17.77
N ALA A 110 -12.72 -3.88 16.81
CA ALA A 110 -14.01 -3.80 16.13
C ALA A 110 -14.10 -4.68 14.86
N ASP A 111 -12.97 -5.10 14.29
CA ASP A 111 -12.91 -5.94 13.10
C ASP A 111 -13.01 -7.46 13.42
N ASP A 112 -13.00 -7.83 14.70
CA ASP A 112 -13.07 -9.22 15.19
C ASP A 112 -14.51 -9.69 15.55
N GLU A 113 -15.55 -8.88 15.30
CA GLU A 113 -17.00 -9.24 15.41
C GLU A 113 -17.65 -9.57 14.06
#